data_AF-Q4PZE8-F1
#
_entry.id   AF-Q4PZE8-F1
#
_cell.length_a   1.000
_cell.length_b   1.000
_cell.length_c   1.000
_cell.angle_alpha   90.00
_cell.angle_beta   90.00
_cell.angle_gamma   90.00
#
_symmetry.space_group_name_H-M   'P 1'
#
loop_
_entity.id
_entity.type
_entity.pdbx_description
1 polymer ?
#
loop_
_entity_poly.entity_id
_entity_poly.type
_entity_poly.pdbx_seq_one_letter_code
_entity_poly.pdbx_strand_id
1 'polypeptide(L)'
;MPLLSVEFALFFIVFLPIYWGFAKYPSVQNLLLLAAGMGWLYHISPVFAAIIVLYSSCVYLLGELLRSDRESTRRFWLGCGIAASITVLGFFKYFDFFRPLIAQYAGKGGAIDILMPLGLSYYTFQSVAYLVYCFRAPHAARFGWHELLLHLSFFPTVTSGPIIRAAAFKSTDGEQAGALAQIRTRPRRFPDFTGHCQKMVAGGDAGGKLGVARI
;
A
#
# COMPACT_ATOMS: atom_id res chain seq x y z
N MET A 1 1.61 -17.98 12.59
CA MET A 1 0.23 -18.16 13.10
C MET A 1 -0.75 -17.50 12.15
N PRO A 2 -1.91 -18.09 11.87
CA PRO A 2 -2.90 -17.51 10.96
C PRO A 2 -3.57 -16.27 11.57
N LEU A 3 -4.06 -15.35 10.72
CA LEU A 3 -4.82 -14.16 11.15
C LEU A 3 -6.13 -14.50 11.88
N LEU A 4 -6.61 -15.74 11.75
CA LEU A 4 -7.81 -16.26 12.41
C LEU A 4 -7.53 -16.90 13.77
N SER A 5 -6.33 -16.75 14.33
CA SER A 5 -6.00 -17.31 15.65
C SER A 5 -6.59 -16.48 16.79
N VAL A 6 -6.85 -17.13 17.93
CA VAL A 6 -7.38 -16.48 19.14
C VAL A 6 -6.41 -15.43 19.68
N GLU A 7 -5.11 -15.69 19.57
CA GLU A 7 -4.04 -14.78 19.96
C GLU A 7 -4.10 -13.47 19.17
N PHE A 8 -4.36 -13.52 17.86
CA PHE A 8 -4.56 -12.32 17.06
C PHE A 8 -5.81 -11.54 17.49
N ALA A 9 -6.91 -12.24 17.77
CA ALA A 9 -8.15 -11.61 18.21
C ALA A 9 -7.96 -10.89 19.57
N LEU A 10 -7.29 -11.52 20.53
CA LEU A 10 -6.96 -10.90 21.82
C LEU A 10 -6.05 -9.69 21.65
N PHE A 11 -5.00 -9.81 20.83
CA PHE A 11 -4.15 -8.67 20.47
C PHE A 11 -4.97 -7.52 19.89
N PHE A 12 -5.87 -7.81 18.95
CA PHE A 12 -6.70 -6.81 18.29
C PHE A 12 -7.70 -6.13 19.24
N ILE A 13 -8.32 -6.90 20.15
CA ILE A 13 -9.24 -6.39 21.18
C ILE A 13 -8.53 -5.40 22.12
N VAL A 14 -7.25 -5.64 22.46
CA VAL A 14 -6.45 -4.71 23.27
C VAL A 14 -5.93 -3.54 22.44
N PHE A 15 -5.55 -3.79 21.19
CA PHE A 15 -5.03 -2.77 20.29
C PHE A 15 -6.06 -1.69 19.95
N LEU A 16 -7.32 -2.07 19.69
CA LEU A 16 -8.37 -1.15 19.28
C LEU A 16 -8.64 0.02 20.28
N PRO A 17 -8.83 -0.21 21.59
CA PRO A 17 -9.04 0.87 22.55
C PRO A 17 -7.80 1.76 22.69
N ILE A 18 -6.59 1.20 22.60
CA ILE A 18 -5.34 1.99 22.60
C ILE A 18 -5.32 2.89 21.35
N TYR A 19 -5.60 2.32 20.17
CA TYR A 19 -5.64 3.04 18.90
C TYR A 19 -6.67 4.17 18.90
N TRP A 20 -7.85 3.96 19.50
CA TRP A 20 -8.87 5.01 19.67
C TRP A 20 -8.54 6.02 20.77
N GLY A 21 -7.82 5.63 21.82
CA GLY A 21 -7.31 6.56 22.84
C GLY A 21 -6.42 7.66 22.25
N PHE A 22 -5.66 7.33 21.20
CA PHE A 22 -4.82 8.28 20.46
C PHE A 22 -5.52 8.94 19.25
N ALA A 23 -6.85 8.92 19.17
CA ALA A 23 -7.60 9.50 18.04
C ALA A 23 -7.30 10.99 17.78
N LYS A 24 -6.88 11.74 18.80
CA LYS A 24 -6.46 13.15 18.67
C LYS A 24 -5.11 13.33 17.96
N TYR A 25 -4.30 12.26 17.85
CA TYR A 25 -2.94 12.29 17.33
C TYR A 25 -2.75 11.27 16.16
N PRO A 26 -3.09 11.65 14.92
CA PRO A 26 -2.98 10.78 13.75
C PRO A 26 -1.58 10.21 13.50
N SER A 27 -0.53 10.99 13.79
CA SER A 27 0.86 10.52 13.66
C SER A 27 1.14 9.33 14.60
N VAL A 28 0.60 9.38 15.83
CA VAL A 28 0.71 8.29 16.81
C VAL A 28 -0.13 7.10 16.35
N GLN A 29 -1.33 7.31 15.84
CA GLN A 29 -2.16 6.24 15.27
C GLN A 29 -1.48 5.53 14.10
N ASN A 30 -0.86 6.28 13.20
CA ASN A 30 -0.15 5.73 12.05
C ASN A 30 1.09 4.93 12.51
N LEU A 31 1.81 5.43 13.52
CA LEU A 31 2.92 4.71 14.12
C LEU A 31 2.45 3.44 14.85
N LEU A 32 1.33 3.49 15.57
CA LEU A 32 0.73 2.33 16.23
C LEU A 32 0.30 1.28 15.21
N LEU A 33 -0.33 1.67 14.10
CA LEU A 33 -0.69 0.76 13.01
C LEU A 33 0.56 0.12 12.38
N LEU A 34 1.59 0.92 12.14
CA LEU A 34 2.85 0.43 11.58
C LEU A 34 3.53 -0.55 12.55
N ALA A 35 3.63 -0.18 13.83
CA ALA A 35 4.25 -1.00 14.87
C ALA A 35 3.47 -2.30 15.10
N ALA A 36 2.14 -2.25 15.12
CA ALA A 36 1.30 -3.43 15.22
C ALA A 36 1.46 -4.35 14.01
N GLY A 37 1.39 -3.80 12.79
CA GLY A 37 1.54 -4.56 11.56
C GLY A 37 2.94 -5.20 11.43
N MET A 38 3.99 -4.41 11.63
CA MET A 38 5.38 -4.89 11.59
C MET A 38 5.71 -5.83 12.73
N GLY A 39 5.23 -5.55 13.95
CA GLY A 39 5.44 -6.41 15.11
C GLY A 39 4.80 -7.79 14.92
N TRP A 40 3.57 -7.82 14.38
CA TRP A 40 2.91 -9.08 14.02
C TRP A 40 3.63 -9.82 12.90
N LEU A 41 4.08 -9.10 11.87
CA LEU A 41 4.85 -9.67 10.76
C LEU A 41 6.18 -10.27 11.24
N TYR A 42 6.90 -9.56 12.10
CA TYR A 42 8.14 -10.02 12.71
C TYR A 42 7.94 -11.28 13.54
N HIS A 43 6.83 -11.35 14.28
CA HIS A 43 6.48 -12.54 15.07
C HIS A 43 6.16 -13.76 14.18
N ILE A 44 5.57 -13.55 12.99
CA ILE A 44 5.34 -14.64 12.02
C ILE A 44 6.64 -15.09 11.36
N SER A 45 7.42 -14.14 10.83
CA SER A 45 8.69 -14.41 10.18
C SER A 45 9.59 -13.18 10.23
N PRO A 46 10.69 -13.20 11.02
CA PRO A 46 11.58 -12.05 11.14
C PRO A 46 12.33 -11.79 9.82
N VAL A 47 12.64 -12.85 9.06
CA VAL A 47 13.27 -12.75 7.74
C VAL A 47 12.35 -12.01 6.76
N PHE A 48 11.05 -12.33 6.77
CA PHE A 48 10.10 -11.67 5.88
C PHE A 48 9.87 -10.20 6.26
N ALA A 49 9.81 -9.88 7.56
CA ALA A 49 9.74 -8.50 8.03
C ALA A 49 10.97 -7.69 7.53
N ALA A 50 12.17 -8.27 7.61
CA ALA A 50 13.39 -7.65 7.09
C ALA A 50 13.33 -7.44 5.57
N ILE A 51 12.84 -8.43 4.80
CA ILE A 51 12.65 -8.31 3.35
C ILE A 51 11.69 -7.16 3.02
N ILE A 52 10.57 -7.04 3.72
CA ILE A 52 9.59 -5.96 3.50
C ILE A 52 10.20 -4.59 3.79
N VAL A 53 10.93 -4.45 4.89
CA VAL A 53 11.63 -3.20 5.24
C VAL A 53 12.67 -2.84 4.17
N LEU A 54 13.48 -3.82 3.73
CA LEU A 54 14.50 -3.61 2.71
C LEU A 54 13.88 -3.23 1.36
N TYR A 55 12.89 -3.99 0.91
CA TYR A 55 12.19 -3.73 -0.36
C TYR A 55 11.50 -2.36 -0.34
N SER A 56 10.85 -1.99 0.76
CA SER A 56 10.27 -0.65 0.95
C SER A 56 11.30 0.47 0.89
N SER A 57 12.47 0.23 1.50
CA SER A 57 13.56 1.20 1.49
C SER A 57 14.10 1.38 0.07
N CYS A 58 14.25 0.30 -0.71
CA CYS A 58 14.58 0.39 -2.14
C CYS A 58 13.54 1.19 -2.93
N VAL A 59 12.24 0.93 -2.72
CA VAL A 59 11.15 1.66 -3.38
C VAL A 59 11.15 3.14 -2.98
N TYR A 60 11.42 3.44 -1.71
CA TYR A 60 11.56 4.82 -1.21
C TYR A 60 12.71 5.56 -1.91
N LEU A 61 13.89 4.93 -1.97
CA LEU A 61 15.07 5.50 -2.62
C LEU A 61 14.84 5.72 -4.11
N LEU A 62 14.23 4.76 -4.81
CA LEU A 62 13.83 4.92 -6.20
C LEU A 62 12.87 6.10 -6.36
N GLY A 63 11.86 6.20 -5.49
CA GLY A 63 10.94 7.35 -5.48
C GLY A 63 11.67 8.69 -5.33
N GLU A 64 12.73 8.75 -4.53
CA GLU A 64 13.54 9.95 -4.39
C GLU A 64 14.40 10.25 -5.61
N LEU A 65 15.01 9.23 -6.22
CA LEU A 65 15.78 9.37 -7.48
C LEU A 65 14.90 9.86 -8.64
N LEU A 66 13.59 9.56 -8.61
CA LEU A 66 12.61 10.07 -9.56
C LEU A 66 12.31 11.58 -9.40
N ARG A 67 12.91 12.27 -8.42
CA ARG A 67 12.87 13.74 -8.29
C ARG A 67 13.72 14.48 -9.33
N SER A 68 14.61 13.79 -10.03
CA SER A 68 15.49 14.42 -11.02
C SER A 68 14.69 15.23 -12.06
N ASP A 69 15.15 16.45 -12.36
CA ASP A 69 14.53 17.30 -13.39
C ASP A 69 14.69 16.73 -14.81
N ARG A 70 15.68 15.85 -15.01
CA ARG A 70 15.93 15.21 -16.29
C ARG A 70 14.97 14.05 -16.53
N GLU A 71 14.17 14.17 -17.60
CA GLU A 71 13.20 13.15 -17.97
C GLU A 71 13.84 11.79 -18.31
N SER A 72 15.01 11.78 -18.98
CA SER A 72 15.73 10.55 -19.32
C SER A 72 16.13 9.75 -18.08
N THR A 73 16.66 10.43 -17.06
CA THR A 73 17.01 9.84 -15.76
C THR A 73 15.77 9.27 -15.07
N ARG A 74 14.65 10.00 -15.08
CA ARG A 74 13.38 9.52 -14.51
C ARG A 74 12.86 8.26 -15.21
N ARG A 75 12.91 8.22 -16.54
CA ARG A 75 12.48 7.04 -17.33
C ARG A 75 13.34 5.82 -17.02
N PHE A 76 14.66 6.02 -16.90
CA PHE A 76 15.59 4.96 -16.52
C PHE A 76 15.27 4.39 -15.12
N TRP A 77 15.17 5.26 -14.10
CA TRP A 77 14.88 4.81 -12.74
C TRP A 77 13.49 4.18 -12.58
N LEU A 78 12.49 4.66 -13.33
CA LEU A 78 11.18 4.00 -13.38
C LEU A 78 11.31 2.59 -13.97
N GLY A 79 12.02 2.44 -15.08
CA GLY A 79 12.30 1.15 -15.70
C GLY A 79 13.00 0.19 -14.74
N CYS A 80 14.06 0.65 -14.08
CA CYS A 80 14.77 -0.11 -13.05
C CYS A 80 13.86 -0.53 -11.90
N GLY A 81 13.01 0.37 -11.40
CA GLY A 81 12.10 0.08 -10.29
C GLY A 81 11.00 -0.92 -10.64
N ILE A 82 10.45 -0.83 -11.85
CA ILE A 82 9.47 -1.81 -12.35
C ILE A 82 10.15 -3.17 -12.56
N ALA A 83 11.31 -3.20 -13.22
CA ALA A 83 12.07 -4.43 -13.43
C ALA A 83 12.42 -5.10 -12.10
N ALA A 84 12.96 -4.36 -11.13
CA ALA A 84 13.27 -4.86 -9.80
C ALA A 84 12.02 -5.42 -9.08
N SER A 85 10.88 -4.72 -9.17
CA SER A 85 9.63 -5.19 -8.55
C SER A 85 9.12 -6.50 -9.17
N ILE A 86 9.20 -6.63 -10.49
CA ILE A 86 8.83 -7.87 -11.20
C ILE A 86 9.82 -8.99 -10.88
N THR A 87 11.12 -8.71 -10.83
CA THR A 87 12.14 -9.69 -10.46
C THR A 87 11.92 -10.21 -9.04
N VAL A 88 11.64 -9.33 -8.07
CA VAL A 88 11.31 -9.73 -6.69
C VAL A 88 10.04 -10.58 -6.68
N LEU A 89 8.98 -10.15 -7.37
CA LEU A 89 7.73 -10.91 -7.44
C LEU A 89 7.94 -12.31 -8.06
N GLY A 90 8.69 -12.38 -9.16
CA GLY A 90 9.04 -13.64 -9.81
C GLY A 90 9.87 -14.55 -8.91
N PHE A 91 10.92 -14.01 -8.28
CA PHE A 91 11.78 -14.76 -7.37
C PHE A 91 10.98 -15.41 -6.24
N PHE A 92 10.11 -14.65 -5.55
CA PHE A 92 9.28 -15.19 -4.46
C PHE A 92 8.19 -16.14 -4.96
N LYS A 93 7.59 -15.88 -6.12
CA LYS A 93 6.56 -16.75 -6.69
C LYS A 93 7.10 -18.12 -7.12
N TYR A 94 8.34 -18.16 -7.60
CA TYR A 94 9.01 -19.39 -8.04
C TYR A 94 10.05 -19.87 -7.01
N PHE A 95 10.01 -19.37 -5.77
CA PHE A 95 11.02 -19.67 -4.76
C PHE A 95 11.16 -21.18 -4.50
N ASP A 96 10.04 -21.89 -4.42
CA ASP A 96 10.02 -23.35 -4.23
C ASP A 96 10.71 -24.12 -5.37
N PHE A 97 10.66 -23.60 -6.59
CA PHE A 97 11.37 -24.18 -7.74
C PHE A 97 12.88 -23.95 -7.63
N PHE A 98 13.32 -22.82 -7.09
CA PHE A 98 14.74 -22.50 -6.87
C PHE A 98 15.30 -23.10 -5.57
N ARG A 99 14.45 -23.49 -4.63
CA ARG A 99 14.80 -24.11 -3.33
C ARG A 99 15.84 -25.25 -3.46
N PRO A 100 15.67 -26.26 -4.34
CA PRO A 100 16.68 -27.33 -4.49
C PRO A 100 18.01 -26.81 -5.04
N LEU A 101 17.99 -25.79 -5.91
CA LEU A 101 19.21 -25.19 -6.48
C LEU A 101 19.98 -24.41 -5.39
N ILE A 102 19.25 -23.62 -4.58
CA ILE A 102 19.82 -22.89 -3.44
C ILE A 102 20.38 -23.87 -2.40
N ALA A 103 19.66 -24.96 -2.10
CA ALA A 103 20.12 -25.98 -1.15
C ALA A 103 21.42 -26.70 -1.60
N GLN A 104 21.65 -26.83 -2.91
CA GLN A 104 22.90 -27.40 -3.45
C GLN A 104 24.09 -26.44 -3.27
N TYR A 105 23.91 -25.14 -3.49
CA TYR A 105 25.00 -24.16 -3.41
C TYR A 105 25.20 -23.54 -2.01
N ALA A 106 24.14 -23.44 -1.20
CA ALA A 106 24.16 -22.85 0.15
C ALA A 106 24.24 -23.89 1.29
N GLY A 107 24.24 -25.19 0.96
CA GLY A 107 24.27 -26.29 1.91
C GLY A 107 22.90 -26.60 2.57
N LYS A 108 22.81 -27.76 3.24
CA LYS A 108 21.56 -28.33 3.81
C LYS A 108 20.84 -27.44 4.84
N GLY A 109 21.45 -26.34 5.30
CA GLY A 109 20.85 -25.35 6.21
C GLY A 109 20.30 -24.10 5.53
N GLY A 110 20.49 -23.92 4.22
CA GLY A 110 20.09 -22.72 3.47
C GLY A 110 18.63 -22.69 3.00
N ALA A 111 17.88 -23.77 3.20
CA ALA A 111 16.46 -23.82 2.89
C ALA A 111 15.66 -23.11 3.99
N ILE A 112 15.69 -21.77 3.97
CA ILE A 112 14.77 -20.96 4.77
C ILE A 112 13.37 -21.28 4.24
N ASP A 113 12.51 -21.88 5.08
CA ASP A 113 11.07 -21.97 4.79
C ASP A 113 10.49 -20.58 4.93
N ILE A 114 10.60 -19.82 3.85
CA ILE A 114 9.92 -18.54 3.70
C ILE A 114 8.46 -18.90 3.46
N LEU A 115 7.69 -19.01 4.54
CA LEU A 115 6.23 -19.06 4.46
C LEU A 115 5.79 -17.77 3.78
N MET A 116 5.53 -17.83 2.47
CA MET A 116 5.16 -16.67 1.69
C MET A 116 3.81 -16.17 2.21
N PRO A 117 3.75 -14.99 2.84
CA PRO A 117 2.46 -14.46 3.25
C PRO A 117 1.67 -14.12 1.98
N LEU A 118 0.40 -14.55 1.97
CA LEU A 118 -0.59 -14.06 1.02
C LEU A 118 -0.54 -12.52 1.02
N GLY A 119 -0.09 -11.93 -0.09
CA GLY A 119 -0.11 -10.48 -0.25
C GLY A 119 1.11 -9.82 -0.89
N LEU A 120 2.21 -10.54 -1.15
CA LEU A 120 3.39 -9.95 -1.81
C LEU A 120 3.06 -9.40 -3.22
N SER A 121 2.12 -10.01 -3.94
CA SER A 121 1.63 -9.49 -5.22
C SER A 121 1.00 -8.10 -5.07
N TYR A 122 0.07 -7.94 -4.12
CA TYR A 122 -0.55 -6.63 -3.84
C TYR A 122 0.50 -5.60 -3.42
N TYR A 123 1.44 -6.02 -2.59
CA TYR A 123 2.56 -5.19 -2.15
C TYR A 123 3.40 -4.65 -3.33
N THR A 124 3.79 -5.53 -4.25
CA THR A 124 4.59 -5.14 -5.42
C THR A 124 3.80 -4.26 -6.39
N PHE A 125 2.52 -4.57 -6.64
CA PHE A 125 1.68 -3.71 -7.49
C PHE A 125 1.46 -2.32 -6.90
N GLN A 126 1.27 -2.23 -5.58
CA GLN A 126 1.14 -0.94 -4.89
C GLN A 126 2.46 -0.15 -4.95
N SER A 127 3.61 -0.83 -4.83
CA SER A 127 4.93 -0.22 -4.99
C SER A 127 5.15 0.31 -6.40
N VAL A 128 4.79 -0.46 -7.43
CA VAL A 128 4.84 -0.01 -8.83
C VAL A 128 3.90 1.18 -9.07
N ALA A 129 2.67 1.13 -8.53
CA ALA A 129 1.72 2.24 -8.64
C ALA A 129 2.27 3.52 -7.98
N TYR A 130 2.98 3.40 -6.86
CA TYR A 130 3.65 4.52 -6.21
C TYR A 130 4.81 5.09 -7.06
N LEU A 131 5.65 4.23 -7.64
CA LEU A 131 6.74 4.67 -8.53
C LEU A 131 6.20 5.39 -9.79
N VAL A 132 5.12 4.87 -10.38
CA VAL A 132 4.44 5.52 -11.51
C VAL A 132 3.85 6.88 -11.11
N TYR A 133 3.31 6.99 -9.89
CA TYR A 133 2.86 8.28 -9.37
C TYR A 133 4.02 9.28 -9.24
N CYS A 134 5.13 8.88 -8.62
CA CYS A 134 6.33 9.71 -8.50
C CYS A 134 6.87 10.13 -9.87
N PHE A 135 6.78 9.24 -10.86
CA PHE A 135 7.18 9.54 -12.23
C PHE A 135 6.25 10.57 -12.88
N ARG A 136 4.93 10.43 -12.75
CA ARG A 136 3.96 11.32 -13.42
C ARG A 136 3.92 12.72 -12.81
N ALA A 137 4.17 12.83 -11.50
CA ALA A 137 4.13 14.10 -10.79
C ALA A 137 5.40 14.31 -9.95
N PRO A 138 6.53 14.71 -10.58
CA PRO A 138 7.85 14.78 -9.93
C PRO A 138 7.89 15.69 -8.70
N HIS A 139 7.12 16.77 -8.71
CA HIS A 139 7.07 17.78 -7.65
C HIS A 139 5.85 17.64 -6.71
N ALA A 140 5.03 16.59 -6.88
CA ALA A 140 3.91 16.37 -5.98
C ALA A 140 4.37 15.90 -4.59
N ALA A 141 3.48 16.01 -3.61
CA ALA A 141 3.71 15.51 -2.27
C ALA A 141 3.98 13.99 -2.30
N ARG A 142 4.98 13.54 -1.54
CA ARG A 142 5.40 12.13 -1.44
C ARG A 142 5.29 11.63 -0.01
N PHE A 143 5.26 10.31 0.14
CA PHE A 143 5.33 9.68 1.44
C PHE A 143 6.73 9.86 2.05
N GLY A 144 6.80 10.15 3.34
CA GLY A 144 8.01 9.88 4.11
C GLY A 144 8.25 8.36 4.23
N TRP A 145 9.46 7.95 4.60
CA TRP A 145 9.81 6.51 4.70
C TRP A 145 8.80 5.71 5.55
N HIS A 146 8.44 6.20 6.73
CA HIS A 146 7.49 5.54 7.64
C HIS A 146 6.07 5.48 7.06
N GLU A 147 5.66 6.53 6.35
CA GLU A 147 4.34 6.60 5.71
C GLU A 147 4.25 5.65 4.52
N LEU A 148 5.34 5.51 3.74
CA LEU A 148 5.42 4.56 2.63
C LEU A 148 5.40 3.13 3.17
N LEU A 149 6.22 2.84 4.18
CA LEU A 149 6.25 1.53 4.81
C LEU A 149 4.88 1.16 5.36
N LEU A 150 4.21 2.09 6.08
CA LEU A 150 2.85 1.88 6.56
C LEU A 150 1.88 1.65 5.39
N HIS A 151 1.91 2.49 4.35
CA HIS A 151 1.02 2.38 3.20
C HIS A 151 1.13 1.01 2.53
N LEU A 152 2.36 0.54 2.27
CA LEU A 152 2.60 -0.72 1.58
C LEU A 152 2.34 -1.95 2.48
N SER A 153 2.66 -1.86 3.76
CA SER A 153 2.52 -2.98 4.71
C SER A 153 1.19 -2.99 5.48
N PHE A 154 0.25 -2.13 5.13
CA PHE A 154 -1.04 -2.07 5.78
C PHE A 154 -1.78 -3.41 5.60
N PHE A 155 -1.96 -4.15 6.69
CA PHE A 155 -2.41 -5.54 6.63
C PHE A 155 -3.75 -5.73 5.88
N PRO A 156 -4.77 -4.86 5.98
CA PRO A 156 -6.02 -5.03 5.24
C PRO A 156 -5.83 -5.00 3.72
N THR A 157 -4.94 -4.12 3.23
CA THR A 157 -4.63 -4.04 1.79
C THR A 157 -3.79 -5.20 1.30
N VAL A 158 -2.87 -5.69 2.14
CA VAL A 158 -2.00 -6.81 1.78
C VAL A 158 -2.78 -8.13 1.70
N THR A 159 -3.75 -8.36 2.59
CA THR A 159 -4.48 -9.64 2.67
C THR A 159 -5.59 -9.79 1.61
N SER A 160 -6.39 -8.75 1.37
CA SER A 160 -7.53 -8.84 0.45
C SER A 160 -8.11 -7.49 0.02
N GLY A 161 -7.42 -6.39 0.29
CA GLY A 161 -7.95 -5.05 0.04
C GLY A 161 -7.74 -4.61 -1.42
N PRO A 162 -8.58 -3.68 -1.91
CA PRO A 162 -8.34 -3.05 -3.20
C PRO A 162 -7.00 -2.32 -3.20
N ILE A 163 -6.32 -2.27 -4.35
CA ILE A 163 -5.02 -1.59 -4.49
C ILE A 163 -5.23 -0.09 -4.25
N ILE A 164 -4.79 0.39 -3.08
CA ILE A 164 -4.92 1.80 -2.71
C ILE A 164 -3.85 2.62 -3.43
N ARG A 165 -4.29 3.67 -4.14
CA ARG A 165 -3.40 4.60 -4.83
C ARG A 165 -2.87 5.66 -3.86
N ALA A 166 -1.61 6.05 -4.05
CA ALA A 166 -0.99 7.14 -3.29
C ALA A 166 -1.71 8.49 -3.53
N ALA A 167 -2.08 8.74 -4.79
CA ALA A 167 -2.73 9.96 -5.24
C ALA A 167 -4.25 9.86 -5.23
N ALA A 168 -4.91 11.02 -5.19
CA ALA A 168 -6.34 11.10 -5.45
C ALA A 168 -6.67 10.56 -6.84
N PHE A 169 -7.82 9.91 -6.95
CA PHE A 169 -8.30 9.36 -8.22
C PHE A 169 -9.81 9.58 -8.32
N LYS A 170 -10.29 9.75 -9.54
CA LYS A 170 -11.72 9.86 -9.82
C LYS A 170 -12.31 8.45 -9.88
N SER A 171 -13.23 8.14 -8.98
CA SER A 171 -14.10 6.96 -9.05
C SER A 171 -15.48 7.33 -9.58
N THR A 172 -16.30 6.33 -9.87
CA THR A 172 -17.71 6.51 -10.28
C THR A 172 -18.51 7.29 -9.23
N ASP A 173 -18.15 7.17 -7.96
CA ASP A 173 -18.82 7.81 -6.81
C ASP A 173 -18.34 9.24 -6.53
N GLY A 174 -17.32 9.72 -7.25
CA GLY A 174 -16.71 11.04 -7.07
C GLY A 174 -15.18 11.00 -6.98
N GLU A 175 -14.59 12.09 -6.52
CA GLU A 175 -13.14 12.16 -6.30
C GLU A 175 -12.78 11.51 -4.96
N GLN A 176 -12.01 10.44 -5.01
CA GLN A 176 -11.54 9.70 -3.83
C GLN A 176 -10.19 10.24 -3.39
N ALA A 177 -10.05 10.50 -2.09
CA ALA A 177 -8.78 10.91 -1.51
C ALA A 177 -7.77 9.75 -1.57
N GLY A 178 -6.57 10.02 -2.08
CA GLY A 178 -5.48 9.04 -2.09
C GLY A 178 -4.94 8.77 -0.70
N ALA A 179 -4.18 7.68 -0.55
CA ALA A 179 -3.58 7.31 0.73
C ALA A 179 -2.72 8.42 1.35
N LEU A 180 -2.08 9.25 0.53
CA LEU A 180 -1.25 10.36 1.02
C LEU A 180 -2.07 11.43 1.74
N ALA A 181 -3.25 11.75 1.20
CA ALA A 181 -4.19 12.61 1.88
C ALA A 181 -4.75 11.92 3.14
N GLN A 182 -5.10 10.64 3.09
CA GLN A 182 -5.68 9.93 4.23
C GLN A 182 -4.72 9.76 5.41
N ILE A 183 -3.43 9.55 5.15
CA ILE A 183 -2.40 9.41 6.20
C ILE A 183 -2.14 10.76 6.90
N ARG A 184 -2.31 11.88 6.19
CA ARG A 184 -1.96 13.24 6.68
C ARG A 184 -3.13 14.13 7.09
N THR A 185 -4.34 13.93 6.56
CA THR A 185 -5.47 14.85 6.77
C THR A 185 -6.17 14.69 8.12
N ARG A 186 -6.69 15.82 8.63
CA ARG A 186 -7.62 15.93 9.77
C ARG A 186 -8.86 16.73 9.34
N PRO A 187 -10.09 16.32 9.70
CA PRO A 187 -10.47 14.98 10.18
C PRO A 187 -10.32 13.95 9.05
N ARG A 188 -10.08 12.67 9.40
CA ARG A 188 -10.15 11.61 8.39
C ARG A 188 -11.58 11.62 7.84
N ARG A 189 -11.77 12.10 6.61
CA ARG A 189 -13.08 12.06 5.93
C ARG A 189 -13.52 10.61 5.90
N PHE A 190 -14.48 10.24 6.73
CA PHE A 190 -15.37 9.15 6.36
C PHE A 190 -16.03 9.56 5.04
N PRO A 191 -16.34 8.62 4.14
CA PRO A 191 -17.21 8.91 3.03
C PRO A 191 -18.45 9.58 3.62
N ASP A 192 -18.69 10.83 3.24
CA ASP A 192 -19.86 11.56 3.69
C ASP A 192 -21.04 10.93 2.92
N PHE A 193 -21.62 9.87 3.50
CA PHE A 193 -22.76 9.15 2.94
C PHE A 193 -23.93 10.11 2.67
N THR A 194 -23.98 11.22 3.39
CA THR A 194 -24.98 12.29 3.26
C THR A 194 -24.99 12.93 1.86
N GLY A 195 -23.82 13.19 1.27
CA GLY A 195 -23.72 13.75 -0.09
C GLY A 195 -24.05 12.73 -1.19
N HIS A 196 -23.80 11.44 -0.93
CA HIS A 196 -24.08 10.36 -1.87
C HIS A 196 -25.60 10.06 -1.94
N CYS A 197 -26.30 10.12 -0.80
CA CYS A 197 -27.77 10.07 -0.77
C CYS A 197 -28.40 11.28 -1.46
N GLN A 198 -27.89 12.50 -1.27
CA GLN A 198 -28.41 13.68 -1.95
C GLN A 198 -28.24 13.63 -3.47
N LYS A 199 -27.12 13.09 -3.98
CA LYS A 199 -26.92 12.89 -5.43
C LYS A 199 -27.78 11.77 -6.01
N MET A 200 -28.06 10.70 -5.26
CA MET A 200 -28.99 9.66 -5.70
C MET A 200 -30.45 10.14 -5.69
N VAL A 201 -30.85 10.95 -4.72
CA VAL A 201 -32.21 11.54 -4.66
C VAL A 201 -32.38 12.64 -5.71
N ALA A 202 -31.37 13.48 -5.94
CA ALA A 202 -31.43 14.53 -6.96
C ALA A 202 -31.18 14.03 -8.40
N GLY A 203 -30.55 12.87 -8.56
CA GLY A 203 -30.32 12.22 -9.86
C GLY A 203 -31.52 11.43 -10.40
N GLY A 204 -32.59 11.28 -9.61
CA GLY A 204 -33.83 10.62 -10.00
C GLY A 204 -34.85 11.52 -10.71
N ASP A 205 -34.62 12.84 -10.79
CA ASP A 205 -35.63 13.80 -11.28
C ASP A 205 -35.11 14.74 -12.40
N ALA A 206 -34.10 14.30 -13.15
CA ALA A 206 -33.61 15.01 -14.34
C ALA A 206 -34.03 14.32 -15.66
N GLY A 207 -35.12 13.54 -15.63
CA GLY A 207 -35.81 13.01 -16.81
C GLY A 207 -36.85 14.00 -17.32
N GLY A 208 -36.43 15.13 -17.89
CA GLY A 208 -37.38 16.06 -18.50
C GLY A 208 -36.78 17.40 -18.89
N LYS A 209 -36.63 17.61 -20.20
CA LYS A 209 -36.27 18.85 -20.93
C LYS A 209 -34.86 18.89 -21.51
N LEU A 210 -34.59 17.97 -22.44
CA LEU A 210 -33.79 18.31 -23.62
C LEU A 210 -34.73 18.93 -24.66
N GLY A 211 -34.97 20.23 -24.49
CA GLY A 211 -35.65 21.07 -25.47
C GLY A 211 -34.64 21.72 -26.41
N VAL A 212 -34.72 21.33 -27.68
CA VAL A 212 -34.66 22.19 -28.88
C VAL A 212 -33.39 23.04 -29.10
N ALA A 213 -32.63 22.59 -30.10
CA ALA A 213 -31.91 23.35 -31.13
C ALA A 213 -31.84 24.89 -31.05
N ARG A 214 -30.63 25.43 -31.23
CA ARG A 214 -30.28 26.30 -32.37
C ARG A 214 -28.76 26.54 -32.45
N ILE A 215 -28.24 26.27 -33.65
CA ILE A 215 -27.17 26.93 -34.42
C ILE A 215 -25.98 27.49 -33.63
#